data_AF-A0A821BTP3-F1
#
_entry.id   AF-A0A821BTP3-F1
#
_cell.length_a   1.000
_cell.length_b   1.000
_cell.length_c   1.000
_cell.angle_alpha   90.00
_cell.angle_beta   90.00
_cell.angle_gamma   90.00
#
_symmetry.space_group_name_H-M   'P 1'
#
loop_
_entity.id
_entity.type
_entity.pdbx_description
1 polymer ?
#
loop_
_entity_poly.entity_id
_entity_poly.type
_entity_poly.pdbx_seq_one_letter_code
_entity_poly.pdbx_strand_id
1 'polypeptide(L)'
;MEKIIPLVPDVEQYVLLAKQNCNRNSSILSLDESAAIYLYTMPIGFVTRLNEALRAENRNALKSWFAFLKLFITALEKLPSCHIVVWRGVADDVGSAFVDNDVQIWWSVNSCSRALNVVEVYLGDKGTVFAIDAVNGKDVSAFSVFKEEQEVILMPGSRFCVK
;
A
#
# COMPACT_ATOMS: atom_id res chain seq x y z
N MET A 1 15.32 -3.16 -19.61
CA MET A 1 14.39 -3.06 -18.47
C MET A 1 14.98 -3.88 -17.33
N GLU A 2 15.36 -3.25 -16.22
CA GLU A 2 15.85 -3.99 -15.05
C GLU A 2 14.73 -4.88 -14.49
N LYS A 3 15.06 -6.09 -14.05
CA LYS A 3 14.09 -7.07 -13.56
C LYS A 3 13.91 -6.92 -12.06
N ILE A 4 12.69 -7.13 -11.55
CA ILE A 4 12.40 -7.17 -10.10
C ILE A 4 12.92 -8.46 -9.44
N ILE A 5 13.09 -9.54 -10.21
CA ILE A 5 13.49 -10.88 -9.72
C ILE A 5 14.70 -10.87 -8.76
N PRO A 6 15.79 -10.11 -9.02
CA PRO A 6 16.93 -10.07 -8.09
C PRO A 6 16.60 -9.37 -6.76
N LEU A 7 15.60 -8.49 -6.72
CA LEU A 7 15.17 -7.73 -5.54
C LEU A 7 14.16 -8.51 -4.70
N VAL A 8 13.34 -9.33 -5.37
CA VAL A 8 12.33 -10.18 -4.74
C VAL A 8 12.47 -11.59 -5.30
N PRO A 9 13.22 -12.46 -4.61
CA PRO A 9 13.27 -13.88 -4.94
C PRO A 9 11.85 -14.46 -5.04
N ASP A 10 11.65 -15.39 -5.98
CA ASP A 10 10.38 -16.09 -6.19
C ASP A 10 9.18 -15.21 -6.59
N VAL A 11 9.42 -13.96 -7.03
CA VAL A 11 8.35 -13.04 -7.47
C VAL A 11 7.43 -13.65 -8.53
N GLU A 12 7.94 -14.51 -9.41
CA GLU A 12 7.13 -15.20 -10.41
C GLU A 12 6.08 -16.14 -9.77
N GLN A 13 6.46 -16.86 -8.71
CA GLN A 13 5.54 -17.73 -7.97
C GLN A 13 4.46 -16.90 -7.27
N TYR A 14 4.84 -15.78 -6.66
CA TYR A 14 3.87 -14.88 -6.02
C TYR A 14 2.91 -14.25 -7.03
N VAL A 15 3.39 -13.89 -8.24
CA VAL A 15 2.52 -13.42 -9.32
C VAL A 15 1.51 -14.49 -9.75
N LEU A 16 1.94 -15.74 -9.88
CA LEU A 16 1.02 -16.85 -10.19
C LEU A 16 -0.02 -17.04 -9.09
N LEU A 17 0.40 -17.00 -7.82
CA LEU A 17 -0.50 -17.14 -6.68
C LEU A 17 -1.48 -15.96 -6.61
N ALA A 18 -1.03 -14.74 -6.88
CA ALA A 18 -1.88 -13.57 -6.92
C ALA A 18 -2.92 -13.67 -8.05
N LYS A 19 -2.53 -14.08 -9.26
CA LYS A 19 -3.48 -14.33 -10.36
C LYS A 19 -4.46 -15.44 -10.05
N GLN A 20 -4.04 -16.45 -9.27
CA GLN A 20 -4.89 -17.56 -8.88
C GLN A 20 -6.02 -17.11 -7.94
N ASN A 21 -5.69 -16.28 -6.95
CA ASN A 21 -6.55 -15.99 -5.81
C ASN A 21 -7.19 -14.59 -5.81
N CYS A 22 -6.74 -13.68 -6.68
CA CYS A 22 -7.34 -12.34 -6.77
C CYS A 22 -8.81 -12.41 -7.19
N ASN A 23 -9.51 -11.28 -7.03
CA ASN A 23 -10.90 -11.18 -7.48
C ASN A 23 -10.98 -11.17 -9.01
N ARG A 24 -11.43 -12.29 -9.58
CA ARG A 24 -11.56 -12.49 -11.04
C ARG A 24 -12.88 -11.97 -11.62
N ASN A 25 -13.85 -11.65 -10.76
CA ASN A 25 -15.20 -11.28 -11.17
C ASN A 25 -15.42 -9.75 -11.15
N SER A 26 -14.33 -8.98 -11.09
CA SER A 26 -14.38 -7.54 -11.14
C SER A 26 -14.87 -7.06 -12.50
N SER A 27 -15.89 -6.20 -12.51
CA SER A 27 -16.33 -5.50 -13.72
C SER A 27 -15.47 -4.26 -14.04
N ILE A 28 -14.61 -3.83 -13.10
CA ILE A 28 -13.82 -2.60 -13.20
C ILE A 28 -12.33 -2.84 -13.40
N LEU A 29 -11.79 -3.93 -12.87
CA LEU A 29 -10.36 -4.28 -12.99
C LEU A 29 -10.18 -5.48 -13.91
N SER A 30 -9.15 -5.44 -14.73
CA SER A 30 -8.63 -6.63 -15.40
C SER A 30 -8.04 -7.63 -14.41
N LEU A 31 -7.80 -8.87 -14.87
CA LEU A 31 -7.16 -9.90 -14.05
C LEU A 31 -5.78 -9.47 -13.53
N ASP A 32 -4.96 -8.84 -14.38
CA ASP A 32 -3.61 -8.41 -14.00
C ASP A 32 -3.66 -7.24 -13.00
N GLU A 33 -4.61 -6.33 -13.13
CA GLU A 33 -4.81 -5.22 -12.18
C GLU A 33 -5.30 -5.72 -10.82
N SER A 34 -6.26 -6.64 -10.81
CA SER A 34 -6.73 -7.31 -9.59
C SER A 34 -5.61 -8.10 -8.92
N ALA A 35 -4.81 -8.82 -9.71
CA ALA A 35 -3.65 -9.56 -9.22
C ALA A 35 -2.54 -8.64 -8.68
N ALA A 36 -2.34 -7.45 -9.27
CA ALA A 36 -1.36 -6.49 -8.78
C ALA A 36 -1.71 -5.96 -7.39
N ILE A 37 -3.00 -5.68 -7.13
CA ILE A 37 -3.49 -5.31 -5.80
C ILE A 37 -3.30 -6.49 -4.84
N TYR A 38 -3.75 -7.68 -5.22
CA TYR A 38 -3.59 -8.87 -4.37
C TYR A 38 -2.12 -9.10 -4.00
N LEU A 39 -1.20 -9.05 -4.98
CA LEU A 39 0.25 -9.21 -4.77
C LEU A 39 0.81 -8.17 -3.78
N TYR A 40 0.37 -6.91 -3.88
CA TYR A 40 0.79 -5.86 -2.95
C TYR A 40 0.40 -6.18 -1.50
N THR A 41 -0.77 -6.78 -1.30
CA THR A 41 -1.35 -7.09 0.02
C THR A 41 -0.90 -8.44 0.59
N MET A 42 -0.06 -9.19 -0.14
CA MET A 42 0.49 -10.44 0.37
C MET A 42 1.44 -10.19 1.55
N PRO A 43 1.41 -11.04 2.61
CA PRO A 43 2.30 -10.93 3.76
C PRO A 43 3.71 -11.46 3.43
N ILE A 44 4.33 -10.88 2.39
CA ILE A 44 5.64 -11.21 1.86
C ILE A 44 6.49 -9.94 1.79
N GLY A 45 7.81 -10.08 1.64
CA GLY A 45 8.74 -8.95 1.59
C GLY A 45 8.54 -7.99 0.39
N PHE A 46 7.64 -8.28 -0.56
CA PHE A 46 7.42 -7.49 -1.77
C PHE A 46 7.06 -6.02 -1.46
N VAL A 47 6.04 -5.79 -0.61
CA VAL A 47 5.60 -4.44 -0.25
C VAL A 47 6.68 -3.68 0.53
N THR A 48 7.41 -4.36 1.41
CA THR A 48 8.52 -3.78 2.16
C THR A 48 9.59 -3.26 1.21
N ARG A 49 10.05 -4.07 0.25
CA ARG A 49 11.07 -3.69 -0.74
C ARG A 49 10.60 -2.55 -1.66
N LEU A 50 9.35 -2.58 -2.10
CA LEU A 50 8.78 -1.51 -2.91
C LEU A 50 8.77 -0.19 -2.13
N ASN A 51 8.26 -0.23 -0.90
CA ASN A 51 8.15 0.97 -0.07
C ASN A 51 9.52 1.50 0.39
N GLU A 52 10.54 0.64 0.56
CA GLU A 52 11.94 1.06 0.71
C GLU A 52 12.43 1.84 -0.52
N ALA A 53 12.22 1.31 -1.73
CA ALA A 53 12.62 1.96 -2.97
C ALA A 53 11.90 3.30 -3.20
N LEU A 54 10.62 3.40 -2.81
CA LEU A 54 9.84 4.63 -2.89
C LEU A 54 10.32 5.71 -1.92
N ARG A 55 10.72 5.32 -0.69
CA ARG A 55 11.27 6.25 0.30
C ARG A 55 12.69 6.71 -0.03
N ALA A 56 13.45 5.88 -0.73
CA ALA A 56 14.81 6.22 -1.11
C ALA A 56 14.86 7.43 -2.05
N GLU A 57 15.78 8.35 -1.80
CA GLU A 57 16.09 9.47 -2.70
C GLU A 57 16.84 9.02 -3.97
N ASN A 58 17.01 7.70 -4.16
CA ASN A 58 17.64 7.11 -5.34
C ASN A 58 16.59 6.72 -6.40
N ARG A 59 16.33 7.62 -7.35
CA ARG A 59 15.37 7.38 -8.44
C ARG A 59 15.77 6.27 -9.40
N ASN A 60 17.05 5.87 -9.45
CA ASN A 60 17.48 4.74 -10.26
C ASN A 60 16.99 3.41 -9.68
N ALA A 61 16.98 3.26 -8.36
CA ALA A 61 16.49 2.05 -7.69
C ALA A 61 15.00 1.77 -8.00
N LEU A 62 14.24 2.80 -8.33
CA LEU A 62 12.81 2.69 -8.66
C LEU A 62 12.56 2.16 -10.08
N LYS A 63 13.54 2.22 -10.99
CA LYS A 63 13.36 1.81 -12.40
C LYS A 63 12.92 0.36 -12.55
N SER A 64 13.46 -0.52 -11.72
CA SER A 64 13.06 -1.93 -11.66
C SER A 64 11.56 -2.09 -11.33
N TRP A 65 10.98 -1.17 -10.56
CA TRP A 65 9.58 -1.21 -10.11
C TRP A 65 8.58 -0.55 -11.05
N PHE A 66 9.02 0.19 -12.08
CA PHE A 66 8.13 1.01 -12.92
C PHE A 66 7.01 0.21 -13.59
N ALA A 67 7.30 -1.00 -14.07
CA ALA A 67 6.28 -1.84 -14.69
C ALA A 67 5.18 -2.22 -13.70
N PHE A 68 5.58 -2.63 -12.49
CA PHE A 68 4.63 -2.95 -11.41
C PHE A 68 3.87 -1.70 -10.95
N LEU A 69 4.58 -0.60 -10.67
CA LEU A 69 3.97 0.65 -10.22
C LEU A 69 2.95 1.18 -11.22
N LYS A 70 3.27 1.15 -12.51
CA LYS A 70 2.33 1.55 -13.56
C LYS A 70 1.06 0.71 -13.49
N LEU A 71 1.18 -0.62 -13.45
CA LEU A 71 0.03 -1.53 -13.39
C LEU A 71 -0.79 -1.30 -12.11
N PHE A 72 -0.13 -1.25 -10.97
CA PHE A 72 -0.75 -1.09 -9.66
C PHE A 72 -1.45 0.26 -9.50
N ILE A 73 -0.80 1.36 -9.89
CA ILE A 73 -1.41 2.70 -9.87
C ILE A 73 -2.60 2.76 -10.83
N THR A 74 -2.49 2.20 -12.03
CA THR A 74 -3.60 2.12 -12.99
C THR A 74 -4.79 1.36 -12.40
N ALA A 75 -4.54 0.26 -11.69
CA ALA A 75 -5.58 -0.49 -10.99
C ALA A 75 -6.27 0.35 -9.91
N LEU A 76 -5.50 1.03 -9.06
CA LEU A 76 -6.02 1.88 -7.99
C LEU A 76 -6.80 3.09 -8.53
N GLU A 77 -6.38 3.68 -9.64
CA GLU A 77 -7.08 4.81 -10.27
C GLU A 77 -8.46 4.44 -10.82
N LYS A 78 -8.67 3.18 -11.23
CA LYS A 78 -9.98 2.67 -11.65
C LYS A 78 -10.95 2.46 -10.49
N LEU A 79 -10.44 2.33 -9.26
CA LEU A 79 -11.29 2.22 -8.08
C LEU A 79 -11.84 3.61 -7.71
N PRO A 80 -13.11 3.70 -7.27
CA PRO A 80 -13.68 4.96 -6.81
C PRO A 80 -12.87 5.49 -5.60
N SER A 81 -12.64 6.80 -5.57
CA SER A 81 -12.08 7.44 -4.38
C SER A 81 -13.14 7.54 -3.29
N CYS A 82 -12.76 7.28 -2.05
CA CYS A 82 -13.59 7.51 -0.87
C CYS A 82 -12.97 8.56 0.05
N HIS A 83 -13.85 9.42 0.58
CA HIS A 83 -13.52 10.27 1.71
C HIS A 83 -13.85 9.49 2.99
N ILE A 84 -12.82 9.15 3.77
CA ILE A 84 -12.96 8.27 4.92
C ILE A 84 -11.84 8.47 5.94
N VAL A 85 -12.15 8.29 7.22
CA VAL A 85 -11.13 8.16 8.27
C VAL A 85 -10.54 6.76 8.24
N VAL A 86 -9.23 6.66 8.09
CA VAL A 86 -8.48 5.41 8.11
C VAL A 86 -7.39 5.45 9.17
N TRP A 87 -7.01 4.27 9.61
CA TRP A 87 -6.03 4.05 10.66
C TRP A 87 -4.78 3.42 10.04
N ARG A 88 -3.61 3.83 10.51
CA ARG A 88 -2.34 3.22 10.13
C ARG A 88 -1.48 3.02 11.37
N GLY A 89 -1.07 1.77 11.60
CA GLY A 89 -0.13 1.41 12.65
C GLY A 89 1.31 1.41 12.12
N VAL A 90 2.24 1.91 12.92
CA VAL A 90 3.68 1.81 12.68
C VAL A 90 4.32 1.25 13.94
N ALA A 91 5.13 0.20 13.79
CA ALA A 91 5.84 -0.48 14.88
C ALA A 91 7.07 0.33 15.38
N ASP A 92 6.92 1.64 15.52
CA ASP A 92 7.96 2.56 15.98
C ASP A 92 7.32 3.82 16.59
N ASP A 93 8.05 4.46 17.51
CA ASP A 93 7.62 5.69 18.19
C ASP A 93 8.08 6.90 17.38
N VAL A 94 7.27 7.24 16.36
CA VAL A 94 7.57 8.31 15.39
C VAL A 94 6.71 9.55 15.61
N GLY A 95 5.80 9.53 16.59
CA GLY A 95 4.82 10.60 16.80
C GLY A 95 5.45 11.97 16.98
N SER A 96 6.60 12.05 17.66
CA SER A 96 7.31 13.30 17.91
C SER A 96 7.89 13.97 16.65
N ALA A 97 7.99 13.24 15.53
CA ALA A 97 8.44 13.81 14.25
C ALA A 97 7.35 14.60 13.52
N PHE A 98 6.09 14.48 13.95
CA PHE A 98 4.94 15.14 13.34
C PHE A 98 4.56 16.37 14.16
N VAL A 99 4.78 17.56 13.61
CA VAL A 99 4.50 18.84 14.26
C VAL A 99 3.21 19.42 13.70
N ASP A 100 2.32 19.93 14.56
CA ASP A 100 1.05 20.52 14.17
C ASP A 100 1.20 21.57 13.06
N ASN A 101 0.28 21.52 12.10
CA ASN A 101 0.25 22.35 10.89
C ASN A 101 1.40 22.12 9.91
N ASP A 102 2.29 21.16 10.16
CA ASP A 102 3.31 20.76 9.20
C ASP A 102 2.70 19.94 8.04
N VAL A 103 3.38 20.00 6.91
CA VAL A 103 3.02 19.31 5.68
C VAL A 103 3.97 18.15 5.45
N GLN A 104 3.43 16.95 5.52
CA GLN A 104 4.18 15.71 5.35
C GLN A 104 3.89 15.10 3.98
N ILE A 105 4.92 14.62 3.28
CA ILE A 105 4.77 13.88 2.02
C ILE A 105 5.22 12.45 2.26
N TRP A 106 4.31 11.49 2.12
CA TRP A 106 4.65 10.08 2.22
C TRP A 106 4.82 9.49 0.83
N TRP A 107 6.08 9.27 0.44
CA TRP A 107 6.44 8.74 -0.88
C TRP A 107 6.07 7.26 -1.07
N SER A 108 6.00 6.48 0.01
CA SER A 108 5.55 5.09 -0.01
C SER A 108 4.06 4.95 -0.31
N VAL A 109 3.65 3.79 -0.80
CA VAL A 109 2.24 3.37 -0.77
C VAL A 109 1.85 3.14 0.70
N ASN A 110 0.73 3.71 1.13
CA ASN A 110 0.31 3.65 2.53
C ASN A 110 -0.93 2.76 2.67
N SER A 111 -0.70 1.51 3.06
CA SER A 111 -1.76 0.60 3.50
C SER A 111 -2.29 1.04 4.86
N CYS A 112 -3.60 1.20 4.94
CA CYS A 112 -4.36 1.64 6.11
C CYS A 112 -5.59 0.73 6.27
N SER A 113 -6.22 0.75 7.44
CA SER A 113 -7.47 0.03 7.67
C SER A 113 -8.59 0.99 8.07
N ARG A 114 -9.83 0.65 7.72
CA ARG A 114 -11.02 1.30 8.29
C ARG A 114 -11.28 0.89 9.74
N ALA A 115 -10.67 -0.20 10.19
CA ALA A 115 -10.87 -0.79 11.50
C ALA A 115 -9.63 -0.55 12.39
N LEU A 116 -9.80 0.20 13.48
CA LEU A 116 -8.71 0.51 14.41
C LEU A 116 -8.07 -0.76 15.00
N ASN A 117 -8.89 -1.74 15.39
CA ASN A 117 -8.41 -3.00 15.96
C ASN A 117 -7.52 -3.81 15.01
N VAL A 118 -7.64 -3.61 13.70
CA VAL A 118 -6.77 -4.25 12.71
C VAL A 118 -5.38 -3.64 12.75
N VAL A 119 -5.23 -2.34 13.02
CA VAL A 119 -3.89 -1.73 13.03
C VAL A 119 -3.14 -1.89 14.35
N GLU A 120 -3.86 -2.10 15.45
CA GLU A 120 -3.30 -2.24 16.79
C GLU A 120 -2.32 -3.43 16.90
N VAL A 121 -2.56 -4.51 16.14
CA VAL A 121 -1.67 -5.69 16.15
C VAL A 121 -0.28 -5.41 15.55
N TYR A 122 -0.12 -4.31 14.80
CA TYR A 122 1.16 -3.92 14.18
C TYR A 122 1.96 -2.90 15.00
N LEU A 123 1.51 -2.53 16.21
CA LEU A 123 2.18 -1.50 17.01
C LEU A 123 3.39 -2.01 17.78
N GLY A 124 3.42 -3.29 18.14
CA GLY A 124 4.39 -3.80 19.12
C GLY A 124 4.26 -3.07 20.46
N ASP A 125 5.37 -2.92 21.20
CA ASP A 125 5.35 -2.37 22.56
C ASP A 125 5.23 -0.82 22.60
N LYS A 126 5.72 -0.12 21.57
CA LYS A 126 5.80 1.35 21.51
C LYS A 126 5.51 1.89 20.10
N GLY A 127 4.44 1.40 19.49
CA GLY A 127 4.05 1.84 18.15
C GLY A 127 3.29 3.16 18.14
N THR A 128 3.20 3.75 16.94
CA THR A 128 2.40 4.95 16.67
C THR A 128 1.18 4.58 15.83
N VAL A 129 0.00 5.08 16.20
CA VAL A 129 -1.22 5.02 15.39
C VAL A 129 -1.49 6.37 14.76
N PHE A 130 -1.68 6.40 13.45
CA PHE A 130 -2.15 7.56 12.72
C PHE A 130 -3.65 7.45 12.47
N ALA A 131 -4.39 8.50 12.83
CA ALA A 131 -5.76 8.74 12.38
C ALA A 131 -5.70 9.68 11.17
N ILE A 132 -6.18 9.24 10.01
CA ILE A 132 -6.03 9.98 8.77
C ILE A 132 -7.40 10.23 8.17
N ASP A 133 -7.81 11.50 8.08
CA ASP A 133 -8.97 11.91 7.28
C ASP A 133 -8.57 11.94 5.79
N ALA A 134 -8.76 10.81 5.11
CA ALA A 134 -8.31 10.63 3.74
C ALA A 134 -9.40 11.05 2.75
N VAL A 135 -9.10 12.01 1.87
CA VAL A 135 -10.04 12.48 0.83
C VAL A 135 -10.03 11.63 -0.44
N ASN A 136 -8.96 10.88 -0.69
CA ASN A 136 -8.72 10.09 -1.91
C ASN A 136 -8.32 8.64 -1.59
N GLY A 137 -8.89 8.06 -0.53
CA GLY A 137 -8.65 6.67 -0.18
C GLY A 137 -9.13 5.72 -1.28
N LYS A 138 -8.40 4.63 -1.50
CA LYS A 138 -8.80 3.55 -2.42
C LYS A 138 -9.14 2.32 -1.61
N ASP A 139 -10.43 2.01 -1.48
CA ASP A 139 -10.88 0.79 -0.81
C ASP A 139 -10.51 -0.42 -1.67
N VAL A 140 -9.57 -1.23 -1.17
CA VAL A 140 -9.07 -2.43 -1.85
C VAL A 140 -9.51 -3.71 -1.14
N SER A 141 -10.42 -3.63 -0.16
CA SER A 141 -10.83 -4.77 0.67
C SER A 141 -11.30 -5.98 -0.15
N ALA A 142 -11.99 -5.73 -1.27
CA ALA A 142 -12.47 -6.78 -2.16
C ALA A 142 -11.38 -7.45 -3.02
N PHE A 143 -10.19 -6.87 -3.06
CA PHE A 143 -9.03 -7.25 -3.88
C PHE A 143 -7.80 -7.64 -3.06
N SER A 144 -7.81 -7.37 -1.75
CA SER A 144 -6.75 -7.72 -0.80
C SER A 144 -6.77 -9.21 -0.43
N VAL A 145 -5.63 -9.71 0.07
CA VAL A 145 -5.49 -11.05 0.66
C VAL A 145 -6.39 -11.21 1.88
N PHE A 146 -6.39 -10.21 2.78
CA PHE A 146 -7.13 -10.23 4.04
C PHE A 146 -8.32 -9.27 3.94
N LYS A 147 -9.46 -9.77 3.48
CA LYS A 147 -10.64 -8.94 3.20
C LYS A 147 -11.23 -8.30 4.47
N GLU A 148 -11.07 -8.99 5.59
CA GLU A 148 -11.46 -8.58 6.93
C GLU A 148 -10.65 -7.39 7.46
N GLU A 149 -9.46 -7.13 6.90
CA GLU A 149 -8.64 -5.98 7.29
C GLU A 149 -9.22 -4.65 6.79
N GLN A 150 -10.26 -4.69 5.93
CA GLN A 150 -10.92 -3.50 5.39
C GLN A 150 -9.91 -2.48 4.84
N GLU A 151 -8.96 -2.99 4.07
CA GLU A 151 -7.77 -2.26 3.65
C GLU A 151 -8.11 -1.12 2.69
N VAL A 152 -7.56 0.06 2.99
CA VAL A 152 -7.64 1.27 2.17
C VAL A 152 -6.23 1.74 1.87
N ILE A 153 -5.94 1.93 0.58
CA ILE A 153 -4.65 2.41 0.12
C ILE A 153 -4.68 3.91 -0.12
N LEU A 154 -3.68 4.61 0.41
CA LEU A 154 -3.34 5.97 0.01
C LEU A 154 -2.16 5.93 -0.96
N MET A 155 -2.28 6.69 -2.05
CA MET A 155 -1.34 6.68 -3.17
C MET A 155 0.09 7.08 -2.74
N PRO A 156 1.13 6.60 -3.43
CA PRO A 156 2.49 7.08 -3.19
C PRO A 156 2.59 8.58 -3.50
N GLY A 157 3.33 9.32 -2.67
CA GLY A 157 3.42 10.78 -2.76
C GLY A 157 2.20 11.51 -2.17
N SER A 158 1.41 10.84 -1.33
CA SER A 158 0.30 11.49 -0.61
C SER A 158 0.81 12.60 0.31
N ARG A 159 0.10 13.73 0.30
CA ARG A 159 0.40 14.91 1.10
C ARG A 159 -0.59 15.02 2.26
N PHE A 160 -0.07 15.17 3.47
CA PHE A 160 -0.83 15.25 4.71
C PHE A 160 -0.56 16.58 5.40
N CYS A 161 -1.55 17.08 6.13
CA CYS A 161 -1.40 18.19 7.06
C CYS A 161 -1.61 17.64 8.47
N VAL A 162 -0.61 17.79 9.33
CA VAL A 162 -0.69 17.35 10.73
C VAL A 162 -1.63 18.28 11.48
N LYS A 163 -2.48 17.71 12.33
CA LYS A 163 -3.55 18.40 13.06
C LYS A 163 -3.35 18.28 14.55
#